data_AF-A0A6P2GDY1-F1
#
_entry.id   AF-A0A6P2GDY1-F1
#
_cell.length_a   1.000
_cell.length_b   1.000
_cell.length_c   1.000
_cell.angle_alpha   90.00
_cell.angle_beta   90.00
_cell.angle_gamma   90.00
#
_symmetry.space_group_name_H-M   'P 1'
#
loop_
_entity.id
_entity.type
_entity.pdbx_description
1 polymer ?
#
loop_
_entity_poly.entity_id
_entity_poly.type
_entity_poly.pdbx_seq_one_letter_code
_entity_poly.pdbx_strand_id
1 'polypeptide(L)'
;MNITDDMLTELLPCPFCGAKATVEKIGLDWWRLKALHDDECALDADHMLQAPHTPEGRAWVIAAWNRRTTPDREAIISAARVVVRNALDDVRVHPCDEHNDDVRANGLCDPIRALYLALKATPNGGKGD
;
A
#
# COMPACT_ATOMS: atom_id res chain seq x y z
N MET A 1 4.37 15.80 2.01
CA MET A 1 3.31 15.36 1.07
C MET A 1 2.00 15.47 1.81
N ASN A 2 1.14 16.42 1.43
CA ASN A 2 -0.18 16.57 2.03
C ASN A 2 -1.10 15.52 1.42
N ILE A 3 -1.66 14.64 2.25
CA ILE A 3 -2.76 13.76 1.87
C ILE A 3 -3.93 14.68 1.51
N THR A 4 -4.34 14.69 0.25
CA THR A 4 -5.45 15.50 -0.24
C THR A 4 -6.77 14.95 0.30
N ASP A 5 -7.71 15.85 0.58
CA ASP A 5 -9.07 15.58 1.09
C ASP A 5 -9.81 14.48 0.30
N ASP A 6 -9.48 14.35 -0.99
CA ASP A 6 -9.99 13.33 -1.91
C ASP A 6 -9.65 11.89 -1.47
N MET A 7 -8.46 11.65 -0.89
CA MET A 7 -8.07 10.34 -0.35
C MET A 7 -8.84 9.95 0.92
N LEU A 8 -9.44 10.91 1.63
CA LEU A 8 -10.25 10.64 2.82
C LEU A 8 -11.67 10.20 2.47
N THR A 9 -12.04 10.22 1.19
CA THR A 9 -13.36 9.74 0.72
C THR A 9 -13.34 8.29 0.28
N GLU A 10 -12.16 7.75 -0.06
CA GLU A 10 -11.94 6.38 -0.50
C GLU A 10 -11.35 5.51 0.62
N LEU A 11 -11.93 4.32 0.84
CA LEU A 11 -11.40 3.36 1.80
C LEU A 11 -10.23 2.60 1.21
N LEU A 12 -9.14 2.50 1.97
CA LEU A 12 -8.01 1.65 1.64
C LEU A 12 -8.35 0.16 1.88
N PRO A 13 -7.64 -0.79 1.23
CA PRO A 13 -7.84 -2.22 1.45
C PRO A 13 -7.50 -2.65 2.89
N CYS A 14 -8.02 -3.81 3.33
CA CYS A 14 -7.69 -4.38 4.64
C CYS A 14 -6.17 -4.54 4.84
N PRO A 15 -5.61 -4.12 5.99
CA PRO A 15 -4.17 -4.22 6.25
C PRO A 15 -3.66 -5.67 6.40
N PHE A 16 -4.57 -6.62 6.62
CA PHE A 16 -4.21 -8.02 6.88
C PHE A 16 -4.34 -8.88 5.62
N CYS A 17 -5.51 -8.86 4.97
CA CYS A 17 -5.78 -9.70 3.79
C CYS A 17 -5.89 -8.92 2.47
N GLY A 18 -5.80 -7.59 2.48
CA GLY A 18 -5.96 -6.78 1.26
C GLY A 18 -7.39 -6.73 0.70
N ALA A 19 -8.39 -7.26 1.42
CA ALA A 19 -9.79 -7.23 1.01
C ALA A 19 -10.29 -5.78 0.79
N LYS A 20 -11.09 -5.59 -0.26
CA LYS A 20 -11.73 -4.29 -0.53
C LYS A 20 -12.70 -3.93 0.59
N ALA A 21 -12.57 -2.72 1.11
CA ALA A 21 -13.46 -2.18 2.13
C ALA A 21 -14.48 -1.20 1.52
N THR A 22 -15.66 -1.13 2.12
CA THR A 22 -16.76 -0.22 1.76
C THR A 22 -17.39 0.37 3.03
N VAL A 23 -17.98 1.56 2.92
CA VAL A 23 -18.87 2.09 3.96
C VAL A 23 -20.30 1.95 3.46
N GLU A 24 -21.12 1.20 4.17
CA GLU A 24 -22.55 1.07 3.89
C GLU A 24 -23.37 1.76 4.97
N LYS A 25 -24.55 2.24 4.57
CA LYS A 25 -25.55 2.72 5.52
C LYS A 25 -26.30 1.53 6.08
N ILE A 26 -26.43 1.43 7.41
CA ILE A 26 -27.18 0.37 8.08
C ILE A 26 -28.26 0.98 8.96
N GLY A 27 -29.50 0.60 8.69
CA GLY A 27 -30.66 1.27 9.26
C GLY A 27 -30.76 2.72 8.80
N LEU A 28 -31.44 3.56 9.59
CA LEU A 28 -31.61 4.98 9.26
C LEU A 28 -30.43 5.84 9.71
N ASP A 29 -29.67 5.39 10.72
CA ASP A 29 -28.89 6.28 11.58
C ASP A 29 -27.40 5.92 11.68
N TRP A 30 -26.91 4.89 10.98
CA TRP A 30 -25.51 4.45 11.10
C TRP A 30 -24.80 4.27 9.76
N TRP A 31 -23.55 4.71 9.72
CA TRP A 31 -22.52 4.24 8.80
C TRP A 31 -21.80 3.03 9.40
N ARG A 32 -21.53 2.02 8.59
CA ARG A 32 -20.71 0.86 8.98
C ARG A 32 -19.68 0.54 7.92
N LEU A 33 -18.46 0.25 8.37
CA LEU A 33 -17.41 -0.36 7.56
C LEU A 33 -17.74 -1.83 7.29
N LYS A 34 -17.56 -2.26 6.03
CA LYS A 34 -17.66 -3.65 5.62
C LYS A 34 -16.50 -4.02 4.71
N ALA A 35 -15.84 -5.11 5.03
CA ALA A 35 -14.85 -5.77 4.18
C ALA A 35 -15.18 -7.26 4.13
N LEU A 36 -15.14 -7.85 2.93
CA LEU A 36 -15.30 -9.30 2.76
C LEU A 36 -13.92 -9.92 2.91
N HIS A 37 -13.58 -10.26 4.15
CA HIS A 37 -12.32 -10.89 4.50
C HIS A 37 -12.25 -12.34 3.98
N ASP A 38 -11.03 -12.83 3.73
CA ASP A 38 -10.78 -14.27 3.59
C ASP A 38 -10.79 -14.95 4.97
N ASP A 39 -10.85 -16.28 4.96
CA ASP A 39 -11.00 -17.09 6.17
C ASP A 39 -9.77 -17.08 7.10
N GLU A 40 -8.62 -16.62 6.59
CA GLU A 40 -7.36 -16.53 7.36
C GLU A 40 -7.09 -15.11 7.89
N CYS A 41 -7.97 -14.15 7.60
CA CYS A 41 -7.81 -12.77 8.03
C CYS A 41 -7.94 -12.63 9.55
N ALA A 42 -7.03 -11.86 10.15
CA ALA A 42 -7.06 -11.55 11.58
C ALA A 42 -8.27 -10.69 12.01
N LEU A 43 -8.94 -10.03 11.06
CA LEU A 43 -10.22 -9.38 11.27
C LEU A 43 -11.33 -10.32 10.77
N ASP A 44 -12.20 -10.72 11.69
CA ASP A 44 -13.42 -11.43 11.34
C ASP A 44 -14.44 -10.51 10.64
N ALA A 45 -15.48 -11.11 10.07
CA ALA A 45 -16.56 -10.37 9.41
C ALA A 45 -17.34 -9.45 10.37
N ASP A 46 -17.18 -9.61 11.69
CA ASP A 46 -17.88 -8.87 12.74
C ASP A 46 -17.09 -7.65 13.23
N HIS A 47 -15.97 -7.29 12.59
CA HIS A 47 -15.20 -6.10 12.95
C HIS A 47 -15.95 -4.79 12.62
N MET A 48 -16.76 -4.32 13.56
CA MET A 48 -17.73 -3.26 13.34
C MET A 48 -17.19 -1.86 13.67
N LEU A 49 -16.56 -1.21 12.69
CA LEU A 49 -16.31 0.22 12.76
C LEU A 49 -17.58 0.96 12.30
N GLN A 50 -18.25 1.68 13.21
CA GLN A 50 -19.52 2.35 12.93
C GLN A 50 -19.60 3.74 13.56
N ALA A 51 -20.37 4.63 12.93
CA ALA A 51 -20.60 6.01 13.38
C ALA A 51 -22.00 6.49 12.98
N PRO A 52 -22.54 7.55 13.60
CA PRO A 52 -23.81 8.15 13.20
C PRO A 52 -23.84 8.51 11.70
N HIS A 53 -25.02 8.41 11.08
CA HIS A 53 -25.25 8.68 9.65
C HIS A 53 -25.24 10.18 9.34
N THR A 54 -24.08 10.82 9.56
CA THR A 54 -23.75 12.19 9.17
C THR A 54 -22.53 12.19 8.23
N PRO A 55 -22.29 13.27 7.47
CA PRO A 55 -21.06 13.40 6.67
C PRO A 55 -19.78 13.22 7.50
N GLU A 56 -19.75 13.80 8.71
CA GLU A 56 -18.61 13.73 9.63
C GLU A 56 -18.43 12.31 10.18
N GLY A 57 -19.53 11.61 10.48
CA GLY A 57 -19.50 10.21 10.88
C GLY A 57 -18.92 9.32 9.78
N ARG A 58 -19.30 9.56 8.51
CA ARG A 58 -18.74 8.83 7.36
C ARG A 58 -17.23 9.07 7.24
N ALA A 59 -16.82 10.34 7.29
CA ALA A 59 -15.42 10.73 7.21
C ALA A 59 -14.60 10.12 8.35
N TRP A 60 -15.16 10.06 9.56
CA TRP A 60 -14.51 9.42 10.71
C TRP A 60 -14.30 7.93 10.49
N VAL A 61 -15.31 7.19 10.00
CA VAL A 61 -15.18 5.75 9.69
C VAL A 61 -14.04 5.53 8.69
N ILE A 62 -13.98 6.34 7.64
CA ILE A 62 -12.93 6.22 6.61
C ILE A 62 -11.55 6.53 7.19
N ALA A 63 -11.38 7.66 7.87
CA ALA A 63 -10.10 8.03 8.46
C ALA A 63 -9.62 7.03 9.51
N ALA A 64 -10.53 6.53 10.35
CA ALA A 64 -10.21 5.53 11.36
C ALA A 64 -9.85 4.18 10.73
N TRP A 65 -10.47 3.76 9.62
CA TRP A 65 -10.00 2.59 8.89
C TRP A 65 -8.63 2.85 8.26
N ASN A 66 -8.51 3.90 7.45
CA ASN A 66 -7.32 4.20 6.65
C ASN A 66 -6.06 4.45 7.48
N ARG A 67 -6.16 4.93 8.73
CA ARG A 67 -4.99 5.06 9.61
C ARG A 67 -4.36 3.70 9.98
N ARG A 68 -5.14 2.62 9.92
CA ARG A 68 -4.72 1.25 10.27
C ARG A 68 -4.15 0.52 9.05
N THR A 69 -4.53 0.97 7.86
CA THR A 69 -4.11 0.41 6.57
C THR A 69 -2.78 1.05 6.15
N THR A 70 -1.76 0.94 7.00
CA THR A 70 -0.37 1.43 6.81
C THR A 70 0.01 1.37 5.34
N PRO A 71 0.71 2.40 4.79
CA PRO A 71 0.74 2.67 3.37
C PRO A 71 0.90 1.38 2.60
N ASP A 72 -0.02 1.17 1.65
CA ASP A 72 -0.16 -0.06 0.90
C ASP A 72 1.22 -0.64 0.60
N ARG A 73 1.41 -1.93 0.91
CA ARG A 73 2.69 -2.62 0.71
C ARG A 73 3.20 -2.37 -0.71
N GLU A 74 2.32 -2.35 -1.70
CA GLU A 74 2.67 -2.04 -3.08
C GLU A 74 3.07 -0.57 -3.29
N ALA A 75 2.43 0.38 -2.60
CA ALA A 75 2.86 1.79 -2.60
C ALA A 75 4.28 1.95 -2.00
N ILE A 76 4.60 1.24 -0.91
CA ILE A 76 5.94 1.24 -0.33
C ILE A 76 6.96 0.62 -1.30
N ILE A 77 6.63 -0.53 -1.89
CA ILE A 77 7.49 -1.22 -2.86
C ILE A 77 7.72 -0.35 -4.10
N SER A 78 6.67 0.30 -4.61
CA SER A 78 6.76 1.23 -5.73
C SER A 78 7.69 2.40 -5.41
N ALA A 79 7.51 3.04 -4.24
CA ALA A 79 8.40 4.11 -3.79
C ALA A 79 9.86 3.63 -3.65
N ALA A 80 10.07 2.44 -3.07
CA ALA A 80 11.40 1.85 -2.95
C ALA A 80 12.05 1.56 -4.32
N ARG A 81 11.28 1.08 -5.30
CA ARG A 81 11.75 0.86 -6.69
C ARG A 81 12.20 2.16 -7.34
N VAL A 82 11.49 3.26 -7.14
CA VAL A 82 11.87 4.59 -7.64
C VAL A 82 13.21 5.03 -7.04
N VAL A 83 13.37 4.90 -5.72
CA VAL A 83 14.63 5.26 -5.04
C VAL A 83 15.80 4.43 -5.57
N VAL A 84 15.62 3.12 -5.71
CA VAL A 84 16.66 2.23 -6.24
C VAL A 84 16.97 2.53 -7.71
N ARG A 85 15.96 2.83 -8.53
CA ARG A 85 16.15 3.20 -9.94
C ARG A 85 17.01 4.46 -10.06
N ASN A 86 16.66 5.52 -9.33
CA ASN A 86 17.43 6.76 -9.33
C ASN A 86 18.88 6.52 -8.89
N ALA A 87 19.08 5.69 -7.85
CA ALA A 87 20.42 5.38 -7.38
C ALA A 87 21.24 4.59 -8.42
N LEU A 88 20.63 3.66 -9.16
CA LEU A 88 21.29 2.94 -10.26
C LEU A 88 21.66 3.90 -11.40
N ASP A 89 20.79 4.87 -11.71
CA ASP A 89 20.98 5.93 -12.73
C ASP A 89 22.19 6.82 -12.47
N ASP A 90 22.57 7.00 -11.20
CA ASP A 90 23.77 7.74 -10.82
C ASP A 90 25.06 6.90 -10.84
N VAL A 91 24.98 5.56 -10.91
CA VAL A 91 26.17 4.71 -10.95
C VAL A 91 26.80 4.73 -12.34
N ARG A 92 28.04 5.23 -12.42
CA ARG A 92 28.86 5.18 -13.64
C ARG A 92 29.42 3.78 -13.86
N VAL A 93 29.08 3.18 -14.99
CA VAL A 93 29.61 1.90 -15.47
C VAL A 93 30.21 2.06 -16.87
N HIS A 94 30.89 1.03 -17.36
CA HIS A 94 31.34 1.01 -18.75
C HIS A 94 30.11 1.06 -19.70
N PRO A 95 30.17 1.73 -20.87
CA PRO A 95 29.01 1.85 -21.76
C PRO A 95 28.37 0.52 -22.17
N CYS A 96 29.15 -0.56 -22.28
CA CYS A 96 28.60 -1.88 -22.58
C CYS A 96 27.75 -2.48 -21.44
N ASP A 97 27.87 -1.95 -20.22
CA ASP A 97 27.17 -2.43 -19.02
C ASP A 97 26.04 -1.48 -18.57
N GLU A 98 25.75 -0.40 -19.33
CA GLU A 98 24.79 0.63 -18.92
C GLU A 98 23.36 0.08 -18.74
N HIS A 99 23.02 -1.01 -19.44
CA HIS A 99 21.74 -1.71 -19.32
C HIS A 99 21.77 -2.88 -18.32
N ASN A 100 22.89 -3.09 -17.64
CA ASN A 100 23.06 -4.17 -16.69
C ASN A 100 22.92 -3.66 -15.25
N ASP A 101 21.69 -3.68 -14.74
CA ASP A 101 21.39 -3.25 -13.37
C ASP A 101 22.15 -4.06 -12.30
N ASP A 102 22.52 -5.31 -12.57
CA ASP A 102 23.33 -6.11 -11.65
C ASP A 102 24.77 -5.60 -11.54
N VAL A 103 25.35 -5.14 -12.66
CA VAL A 103 26.68 -4.50 -12.66
C VAL A 103 26.62 -3.15 -11.94
N ARG A 104 25.58 -2.35 -12.24
CA ARG A 104 25.35 -1.04 -11.59
C ARG A 104 25.12 -1.19 -10.09
N ALA A 105 24.45 -2.25 -9.64
CA ALA A 105 24.22 -2.50 -8.22
C ALA A 105 25.51 -2.67 -7.39
N ASN A 106 26.65 -3.02 -8.02
CA ASN A 106 27.94 -3.09 -7.33
C ASN A 106 28.50 -1.71 -6.94
N GLY A 107 28.05 -0.64 -7.59
CA GLY A 107 28.44 0.74 -7.27
C GLY A 107 27.54 1.41 -6.23
N LEU A 108 26.48 0.74 -5.77
CA LEU A 108 25.58 1.25 -4.72
C LEU A 108 26.20 1.10 -3.33
N CYS A 109 25.87 2.00 -2.42
CA CYS A 109 26.21 1.83 -1.01
C CYS A 109 25.40 0.67 -0.38
N ASP A 110 25.94 0.05 0.67
CA ASP A 110 25.41 -1.19 1.25
C ASP A 110 23.90 -1.15 1.56
N PRO A 111 23.33 -0.07 2.17
CA PRO A 111 21.89 -0.03 2.44
C PRO A 111 21.03 -0.07 1.17
N ILE A 112 21.44 0.64 0.11
CA ILE A 112 20.69 0.70 -1.15
C ILE A 112 20.88 -0.58 -1.96
N ARG A 113 22.08 -1.18 -1.91
CA ARG A 113 22.34 -2.49 -2.50
C ARG A 113 21.49 -3.59 -1.84
N ALA A 114 21.38 -3.57 -0.52
CA ALA A 114 20.51 -4.50 0.21
C ALA A 114 19.04 -4.32 -0.20
N LEU A 115 18.57 -3.07 -0.36
CA LEU A 115 17.23 -2.77 -0.83
C LEU A 115 16.99 -3.27 -2.27
N TYR A 116 17.95 -3.08 -3.17
CA TYR A 116 17.91 -3.62 -4.54
C TYR A 116 17.74 -5.13 -4.56
N LEU A 117 18.54 -5.86 -3.78
CA LEU A 117 18.46 -7.33 -3.70
C LEU A 117 17.11 -7.80 -3.15
N ALA A 118 16.58 -7.13 -2.12
CA ALA A 118 15.27 -7.44 -1.57
C ALA A 118 14.14 -7.22 -2.61
N LEU A 119 14.20 -6.12 -3.37
CA LEU A 119 13.22 -5.83 -4.42
C LEU A 119 13.31 -6.82 -5.59
N LYS A 120 14.51 -7.24 -5.99
CA LYS A 120 14.73 -8.25 -7.05
C LYS A 120 14.15 -9.60 -6.68
N ALA A 121 14.18 -9.96 -5.39
CA ALA A 121 13.60 -11.20 -4.87
C ALA A 121 12.08 -11.13 -4.70
N THR A 122 11.46 -9.96 -4.80
CA THR A 122 10.01 -9.80 -4.63
C THR A 122 9.29 -10.11 -5.94
N PRO A 123 8.35 -11.07 -6.00
CA PRO A 123 7.57 -11.32 -7.20
C PRO A 123 6.79 -10.05 -7.56
N ASN A 124 6.83 -9.65 -8.82
CA ASN A 124 5.88 -8.67 -9.34
C ASN A 124 4.48 -9.27 -9.12
N GLY A 125 3.59 -8.55 -8.42
CA GLY A 125 2.19 -8.93 -8.23
C GLY A 125 1.48 -9.06 -9.58
N GLY A 126 1.70 -10.19 -10.26
CA GLY A 126 0.89 -10.63 -11.37
C GLY A 126 -0.46 -11.04 -10.80
N LYS A 127 -1.53 -10.39 -11.27
CA LYS A 127 -2.89 -10.91 -11.15
C LYS A 127 -2.87 -12.40 -11.48
N GLY A 128 -3.16 -13.24 -10.49
CA GLY A 128 -3.58 -14.61 -10.74
C GLY A 128 -4.98 -14.57 -11.35
N ASP A 129 -5.13 -15.29 -12.46
CA ASP A 129 -6.37 -15.51 -13.21
C ASP A 129 -7.50 -16.14 -12.37
#